data_AF-Q0WSC8-F1
#
_entry.id   AF-Q0WSC8-F1
#
_cell.length_a   1.000
_cell.length_b   1.000
_cell.length_c   1.000
_cell.angle_alpha   90.00
_cell.angle_beta   90.00
_cell.angle_gamma   90.00
#
_symmetry.space_group_name_H-M   'P 1'
#
loop_
_entity.id
_entity.type
_entity.pdbx_description
1 polymer ?
#
loop_
_entity_poly.entity_id
_entity_poly.type
_entity_poly.pdbx_seq_one_letter_code
_entity_poly.pdbx_strand_id
1 'polypeptide(L)'
;MPGVLVHNNKAEINPRFRAKLKSGKNVVPAYAISFIKGKSKKPFGRLWGDEIVNTVVTRAEPHNQCVIHPMQNRVLSVRENARLQGFPDCYKLCGTIKEKYIQVGNAVAVPVGVALGYAFGMASQGLTDDEPVIKLPFKYPECMQAKDQI
;
A
#
# COMPACT_ATOMS: atom_id res chain seq x y z
N MET A 1 -7.02 -0.94 25.11
CA MET A 1 -8.40 -0.46 24.87
C MET A 1 -9.35 -1.26 25.76
N PRO A 2 -10.22 -0.66 26.56
CA PRO A 2 -10.98 -1.38 27.60
C PRO A 2 -11.99 -2.43 27.07
N GLY A 3 -12.31 -2.44 25.77
CA GLY A 3 -13.30 -3.34 25.15
C GLY A 3 -12.77 -4.59 24.43
N VAL A 4 -11.46 -4.73 24.22
CA VAL A 4 -10.86 -5.88 23.50
C VAL A 4 -9.80 -6.51 24.38
N LEU A 5 -9.95 -7.81 24.67
CA LEU A 5 -8.98 -8.63 25.37
C LEU A 5 -8.16 -9.40 24.33
N VAL A 6 -6.86 -9.53 24.55
CA VAL A 6 -5.99 -10.38 23.73
C VAL A 6 -5.42 -11.46 24.63
N HIS A 7 -5.79 -12.71 24.38
CA HIS A 7 -5.29 -13.89 25.11
C HIS A 7 -4.78 -14.92 24.11
N ASN A 8 -3.57 -15.47 24.31
CA ASN A 8 -2.94 -16.43 23.40
C ASN A 8 -2.93 -16.00 21.90
N ASN A 9 -2.57 -14.74 21.63
CA ASN A 9 -2.59 -14.14 20.27
C ASN A 9 -3.98 -14.17 19.60
N LYS A 10 -5.05 -14.24 20.38
CA LYS A 10 -6.43 -14.18 19.89
C LYS A 10 -7.13 -12.97 20.49
N ALA A 11 -7.69 -12.12 19.63
CA ALA A 11 -8.51 -11.00 20.03
C ALA A 11 -9.93 -11.49 20.35
N GLU A 12 -10.45 -11.11 21.51
CA GLU A 12 -11.80 -11.42 21.98
C GLU A 12 -12.44 -10.16 22.56
N ILE A 13 -13.77 -10.00 22.39
CA ILE A 13 -14.49 -8.87 22.97
C ILE A 13 -14.61 -9.09 24.47
N ASN A 14 -14.26 -8.08 25.27
CA ASN A 14 -14.53 -8.13 26.71
C ASN A 14 -16.05 -8.12 26.95
N PRO A 15 -16.65 -9.19 27.52
CA PRO A 15 -18.09 -9.22 27.77
C PRO A 15 -18.55 -8.13 28.76
N ARG A 16 -17.65 -7.64 29.61
CA ARG A 16 -17.93 -6.57 30.59
C ARG A 16 -17.92 -5.16 30.00
N PHE A 17 -17.33 -4.97 28.81
CA PHE A 17 -17.12 -3.65 28.23
C PHE A 17 -17.51 -3.62 26.76
N ARG A 18 -18.82 -3.47 26.50
CA ARG A 18 -19.38 -3.30 25.15
C ARG A 18 -19.68 -1.83 24.88
N ALA A 19 -18.68 -1.10 24.42
CA ALA A 19 -18.90 0.26 23.95
C ALA A 19 -19.74 0.22 22.65
N LYS A 20 -20.83 1.00 22.61
CA LYS A 20 -21.71 1.16 21.45
C LYS A 20 -21.65 2.60 20.94
N LEU A 21 -21.74 2.75 19.63
CA LEU A 21 -21.93 4.03 18.95
C LEU A 21 -23.35 4.55 19.22
N LYS A 22 -23.57 5.85 19.00
CA LYS A 22 -24.91 6.47 19.06
C LYS A 22 -25.92 5.78 18.13
N SER A 23 -25.43 5.10 17.09
CA SER A 23 -26.21 4.27 16.16
C SER A 23 -26.61 2.89 16.69
N GLY A 24 -26.28 2.55 17.95
CA GLY A 24 -26.56 1.24 18.57
C GLY A 24 -25.60 0.12 18.14
N LYS A 25 -24.75 0.35 17.13
CA LYS A 25 -23.72 -0.59 16.68
C LYS A 25 -22.54 -0.62 17.65
N ASN A 26 -21.84 -1.77 17.73
CA ASN A 26 -20.63 -1.87 18.55
C ASN A 26 -19.53 -0.95 18.00
N VAL A 27 -18.74 -0.35 18.90
CA VAL A 27 -17.59 0.51 18.53
C VAL A 27 -16.54 -0.26 17.76
N VAL A 28 -16.28 -1.52 18.14
CA VAL A 28 -15.43 -2.43 17.38
C VAL A 28 -16.31 -3.43 16.64
N PRO A 29 -16.24 -3.49 15.30
CA PRO A 29 -17.03 -4.44 14.54
C PRO A 29 -16.65 -5.89 14.84
N ALA A 30 -17.64 -6.77 14.96
CA ALA A 30 -17.41 -8.18 15.28
C ALA A 30 -16.51 -8.88 14.22
N TYR A 31 -16.67 -8.53 12.94
CA TYR A 31 -15.86 -9.12 11.85
C TYR A 31 -14.37 -8.79 11.99
N ALA A 32 -14.00 -7.63 12.54
CA ALA A 32 -12.61 -7.24 12.71
C ALA A 32 -11.94 -8.10 13.79
N ILE A 33 -12.69 -8.49 14.82
CA ILE A 33 -12.21 -9.32 15.93
C ILE A 33 -12.21 -10.80 15.54
N SER A 34 -13.15 -11.26 14.72
CA SER A 34 -13.17 -12.65 14.24
C SER A 34 -12.26 -12.90 13.03
N PHE A 35 -11.63 -11.86 12.47
CA PHE A 35 -10.83 -11.97 11.24
C PHE A 35 -9.65 -12.94 11.44
N ILE A 36 -9.54 -13.94 10.57
CA ILE A 36 -8.60 -15.08 10.69
C ILE A 36 -8.67 -15.71 12.10
N LYS A 37 -9.89 -16.06 12.54
CA LYS A 37 -10.17 -16.66 13.85
C LYS A 37 -9.64 -15.81 15.04
N GLY A 38 -9.54 -14.50 14.84
CA GLY A 38 -9.07 -13.51 15.81
C GLY A 38 -7.56 -13.42 15.98
N LYS A 39 -6.78 -14.02 15.08
CA LYS A 39 -5.31 -13.98 15.12
C LYS A 39 -4.68 -12.88 14.27
N SER A 40 -5.47 -12.21 13.45
CA SER A 40 -4.96 -11.21 12.50
C SER A 40 -4.90 -9.82 13.11
N LYS A 41 -3.78 -9.13 12.88
CA LYS A 41 -3.59 -7.71 13.22
C LYS A 41 -3.93 -6.77 12.04
N LYS A 42 -4.40 -7.31 10.92
CA LYS A 42 -4.62 -6.55 9.68
C LYS A 42 -5.84 -5.62 9.70
N PRO A 43 -7.01 -6.00 10.25
CA PRO A 43 -8.18 -5.14 10.25
C PRO A 43 -7.92 -3.84 11.00
N PHE A 44 -8.18 -2.71 10.35
CA PHE A 44 -7.93 -1.37 10.88
C PHE A 44 -6.50 -1.15 11.37
N GLY A 45 -5.54 -1.85 10.75
CA GLY A 45 -4.12 -1.64 11.01
C GLY A 45 -3.69 -0.24 10.58
N ARG A 46 -2.82 0.37 11.39
CA ARG A 46 -2.18 1.64 11.10
C ARG A 46 -0.72 1.39 10.74
N LEU A 47 -0.30 1.97 9.62
CA LEU A 47 1.08 1.90 9.17
C LEU A 47 1.97 2.76 10.07
N TRP A 48 3.24 2.39 10.18
CA TRP A 48 4.26 3.24 10.78
C TRP A 48 5.23 3.79 9.72
N GLY A 49 6.00 4.82 10.07
CA GLY A 49 6.99 5.41 9.16
C GLY A 49 8.11 4.44 8.77
N ASP A 50 8.42 3.50 9.65
CA ASP A 50 9.46 2.48 9.47
C ASP A 50 8.89 1.15 8.92
N GLU A 51 7.60 1.09 8.61
CA GLU A 51 6.95 -0.09 8.06
C GLU A 51 6.80 0.00 6.54
N ILE A 52 6.89 -1.15 5.87
CA ILE A 52 6.65 -1.25 4.44
C ILE A 52 5.20 -1.63 4.14
N VAL A 53 4.67 -1.12 3.03
CA VAL A 53 3.39 -1.58 2.48
C VAL A 53 3.66 -2.75 1.54
N ASN A 54 3.35 -3.97 1.99
CA ASN A 54 3.64 -5.20 1.24
C ASN A 54 3.00 -5.25 -0.16
N THR A 55 1.80 -4.69 -0.30
CA THR A 55 1.11 -4.64 -1.59
C THR A 55 0.18 -3.44 -1.60
N VAL A 56 0.38 -2.52 -2.55
CA VAL A 56 -0.56 -1.43 -2.81
C VAL A 56 -1.77 -2.03 -3.50
N VAL A 57 -2.93 -1.98 -2.85
CA VAL A 57 -4.14 -2.62 -3.37
C VAL A 57 -5.09 -1.64 -4.04
N THR A 58 -6.02 -2.20 -4.80
CA THR A 58 -7.06 -1.47 -5.54
C THR A 58 -8.17 -0.89 -4.66
N ARG A 59 -8.24 -1.27 -3.38
CA ARG A 59 -9.28 -0.83 -2.44
C ARG A 59 -8.66 -0.22 -1.19
N ALA A 60 -9.04 1.01 -0.87
CA ALA A 60 -8.61 1.70 0.35
C ALA A 60 -9.42 1.30 1.61
N GLU A 61 -10.11 0.17 1.58
CA GLU A 61 -10.97 -0.27 2.68
C GLU A 61 -10.13 -0.92 3.80
N PRO A 62 -10.17 -0.40 5.05
CA PRO A 62 -9.32 -0.88 6.14
C PRO A 62 -9.79 -2.21 6.75
N HIS A 63 -10.84 -2.82 6.22
CA HIS A 63 -11.49 -3.99 6.83
C HIS A 63 -10.57 -5.19 6.96
N ASN A 64 -9.67 -5.38 5.99
CA ASN A 64 -8.79 -6.56 5.92
C ASN A 64 -7.30 -6.18 5.83
N GLN A 65 -6.96 -4.90 5.99
CA GLN A 65 -5.64 -4.38 5.62
C GLN A 65 -5.19 -3.22 6.50
N CYS A 66 -3.86 -3.11 6.62
CA CYS A 66 -3.19 -2.02 7.29
C CYS A 66 -2.96 -0.86 6.30
N VAL A 67 -3.94 0.02 6.18
CA VAL A 67 -3.97 1.13 5.19
C VAL A 67 -4.23 2.48 5.83
N ILE A 68 -4.25 2.55 7.17
CA ILE A 68 -4.45 3.80 7.90
C ILE A 68 -3.12 4.56 7.96
N HIS A 69 -3.17 5.87 7.68
CA HIS A 69 -2.02 6.75 7.67
C HIS A 69 -1.33 6.79 9.05
N PRO A 70 0.01 6.85 9.14
CA PRO A 70 0.72 6.79 10.43
C PRO A 70 0.30 7.85 11.45
N MET A 71 0.18 9.10 11.01
CA MET A 71 -0.12 10.22 11.91
C MET A 71 -1.57 10.72 11.85
N GLN A 72 -2.32 10.36 10.82
CA GLN A 72 -3.61 10.99 10.51
C GLN A 72 -4.74 9.97 10.63
N ASN A 73 -5.93 10.40 11.05
CA ASN A 73 -7.09 9.52 11.21
C ASN A 73 -7.84 9.31 9.89
N ARG A 74 -7.10 8.89 8.85
CA ARG A 74 -7.63 8.60 7.52
C ARG A 74 -6.88 7.43 6.89
N VAL A 75 -7.46 6.86 5.84
CA VAL A 75 -6.76 5.91 4.96
C VAL A 75 -5.74 6.63 4.08
N LEU A 76 -4.77 5.88 3.55
CA LEU A 76 -3.84 6.38 2.56
C LEU A 76 -4.61 6.91 1.34
N SER A 77 -4.23 8.09 0.90
CA SER A 77 -4.74 8.76 -0.28
C SER A 77 -4.26 8.05 -1.55
N VAL A 78 -4.96 8.29 -2.66
CA VAL A 78 -4.55 7.83 -4.00
C VAL A 78 -3.11 8.24 -4.31
N ARG A 79 -2.68 9.44 -3.89
CA ARG A 79 -1.34 9.94 -4.18
C ARG A 79 -0.25 9.30 -3.34
N GLU A 80 -0.53 9.00 -2.08
CA GLU A 80 0.40 8.21 -1.26
C GLU A 80 0.58 6.80 -1.85
N ASN A 81 -0.51 6.15 -2.27
CA ASN A 81 -0.44 4.87 -2.96
C ASN A 81 0.30 4.96 -4.31
N ALA A 82 0.12 6.04 -5.06
CA ALA A 82 0.83 6.25 -6.32
C ALA A 82 2.35 6.38 -6.08
N ARG A 83 2.78 7.10 -5.05
CA ARG A 83 4.18 7.20 -4.67
C ARG A 83 4.77 5.86 -4.21
N LEU A 84 3.99 5.05 -3.48
CA LEU A 84 4.40 3.69 -3.12
C LEU A 84 4.63 2.80 -4.35
N GLN A 85 3.89 3.02 -5.44
CA GLN A 85 4.11 2.37 -6.73
C GLN A 85 5.19 3.05 -7.60
N GLY A 86 5.85 4.09 -7.09
CA GLY A 86 6.90 4.83 -7.78
C GLY A 86 6.40 5.75 -8.92
N PHE A 87 5.10 6.07 -8.95
CA PHE A 87 4.60 7.05 -9.90
C PHE A 87 5.21 8.43 -9.64
N PRO A 88 5.62 9.15 -10.70
CA PRO A 88 6.04 10.52 -10.52
C PRO A 88 4.85 11.38 -10.11
N ASP A 89 5.09 12.40 -9.29
CA ASP A 89 4.03 13.27 -8.79
C ASP A 89 3.29 14.02 -9.91
N CYS A 90 3.95 14.24 -11.05
CA CYS A 90 3.35 14.82 -12.25
C CYS A 90 2.36 13.89 -12.98
N TYR A 91 2.32 12.59 -12.66
CA TYR A 91 1.43 11.62 -13.32
C TYR A 91 -0.03 11.83 -12.88
N LYS A 92 -0.87 12.24 -13.84
CA LYS A 92 -2.30 12.53 -13.62
C LYS A 92 -3.14 11.27 -13.74
N LEU A 93 -3.81 10.89 -12.66
CA LEU A 93 -4.81 9.82 -12.65
C LEU A 93 -6.21 10.40 -12.91
N CYS A 94 -6.93 9.80 -13.85
CA CYS A 94 -8.26 10.25 -14.30
C CYS A 94 -9.38 9.34 -13.78
N GLY A 95 -10.61 9.83 -13.78
CA GLY A 95 -11.80 9.10 -13.30
C GLY A 95 -12.16 9.39 -11.84
N THR A 96 -13.04 8.57 -11.28
CA THR A 96 -13.51 8.65 -9.89
C THR A 96 -12.43 8.21 -8.90
N ILE A 97 -12.55 8.61 -7.64
CA ILE A 97 -11.57 8.24 -6.58
C ILE A 97 -11.37 6.71 -6.51
N LYS A 98 -12.45 5.93 -6.63
CA LYS A 98 -12.39 4.47 -6.61
C LYS A 98 -11.61 3.92 -7.81
N GLU A 99 -11.88 4.43 -9.01
CA GLU A 99 -11.15 4.03 -10.23
C GLU A 99 -9.68 4.39 -10.14
N LYS A 100 -9.33 5.55 -9.56
CA LYS A 100 -7.93 5.92 -9.37
C LYS A 100 -7.19 4.98 -8.41
N TYR A 101 -7.83 4.50 -7.35
CA TYR A 101 -7.24 3.45 -6.51
C TYR A 101 -7.04 2.14 -7.29
N ILE A 102 -8.00 1.76 -8.15
CA ILE A 102 -7.89 0.57 -8.99
C ILE A 102 -6.72 0.71 -9.98
N GLN A 103 -6.59 1.86 -10.64
CA GLN A 103 -5.49 2.15 -11.57
C GLN A 103 -4.14 2.02 -10.88
N VAL A 104 -3.98 2.60 -9.69
CA VAL A 104 -2.72 2.52 -8.93
C VAL A 104 -2.45 1.11 -8.41
N GLY A 105 -3.46 0.43 -7.88
CA GLY A 105 -3.30 -0.91 -7.32
C GLY A 105 -2.98 -1.99 -8.36
N ASN A 106 -3.52 -1.85 -9.58
CA ASN A 106 -3.26 -2.78 -10.69
C ASN A 106 -2.02 -2.40 -11.53
N ALA A 107 -1.47 -1.21 -11.33
CA ALA A 107 -0.29 -0.79 -12.07
C ALA A 107 0.94 -1.61 -11.67
N VAL A 108 1.83 -1.80 -12.64
CA VAL A 108 3.20 -2.26 -12.37
C VAL A 108 3.97 -1.10 -11.77
N ALA A 109 4.79 -1.38 -10.75
CA ALA A 109 5.65 -0.38 -10.15
C ALA A 109 6.53 0.27 -11.22
N VAL A 110 6.49 1.61 -11.31
CA VAL A 110 7.20 2.36 -12.36
C VAL A 110 8.70 2.04 -12.40
N PRO A 111 9.43 1.90 -11.27
CA PRO A 111 10.85 1.54 -11.30
C PRO A 111 11.12 0.19 -11.98
N VAL A 112 10.21 -0.77 -11.83
CA VAL A 112 10.31 -2.09 -12.48
C VAL A 112 10.11 -1.95 -13.98
N GLY A 113 9.14 -1.13 -14.41
CA GLY A 113 8.91 -0.83 -15.83
C GLY A 113 10.11 -0.15 -16.49
N VAL A 114 10.76 0.79 -15.80
CA VAL A 114 11.97 1.47 -16.30
C VAL A 114 13.14 0.50 -16.46
N ALA A 115 13.37 -0.37 -15.48
CA ALA A 115 14.41 -1.40 -15.55
C ALA A 115 14.23 -2.34 -16.75
N LEU A 116 12.99 -2.83 -16.94
CA LEU A 116 12.65 -3.70 -18.07
C LEU A 116 12.79 -2.97 -19.42
N GLY A 117 12.33 -1.71 -19.50
CA GLY A 117 12.45 -0.90 -20.71
C GLY A 117 13.91 -0.65 -21.10
N TYR A 118 14.79 -0.43 -20.12
CA TYR A 118 16.22 -0.28 -20.36
C TYR A 118 16.85 -1.58 -20.89
N ALA A 119 16.56 -2.71 -20.24
CA ALA A 119 17.04 -4.03 -20.68
C ALA A 119 16.59 -4.34 -22.12
N PHE A 120 15.32 -4.06 -22.43
CA PHE A 120 14.78 -4.22 -23.77
C PHE A 120 15.45 -3.29 -24.80
N GLY A 121 15.69 -2.03 -24.44
CA GLY A 121 16.37 -1.06 -25.31
C GLY A 121 17.80 -1.48 -25.65
N MET A 122 18.55 -1.97 -24.67
CA MET A 122 19.89 -2.52 -24.86
C MET A 122 19.87 -3.74 -25.79
N ALA A 123 18.93 -4.66 -25.58
CA ALA A 123 18.80 -5.87 -26.40
C ALA A 123 18.44 -5.55 -27.85
N SER A 124 17.52 -4.60 -28.05
CA SER A 124 17.10 -4.12 -29.38
C SER A 124 18.26 -3.50 -30.17
N GLN A 125 19.25 -2.91 -29.48
CA GLN A 125 20.45 -2.33 -30.09
C GLN A 125 21.60 -3.32 -30.24
N GLY A 126 21.43 -4.58 -29.80
CA GLY A 126 22.49 -5.60 -29.82
C GLY A 126 23.65 -5.29 -28.87
N LEU A 127 23.41 -4.50 -27.82
CA LEU A 127 24.41 -4.08 -26.84
C LEU A 127 24.41 -4.96 -25.57
N THR A 128 23.70 -6.09 -25.60
CA THR A 128 23.58 -7.03 -24.47
C THR A 128 24.53 -8.21 -24.60
N ASP A 129 24.93 -8.75 -23.47
CA ASP A 129 25.54 -10.08 -23.35
C ASP A 129 24.46 -11.17 -23.31
N ASP A 130 24.87 -12.45 -23.37
CA ASP A 130 23.99 -13.62 -23.23
C ASP A 130 23.68 -13.97 -21.77
N GLU A 131 24.00 -13.07 -20.84
CA GLU A 131 23.79 -13.29 -19.40
C GLU A 131 22.32 -13.05 -19.02
N PRO A 132 21.76 -13.84 -18.07
CA PRO A 132 20.36 -13.73 -17.68
C PRO A 132 20.04 -12.48 -16.85
N VAL A 133 21.05 -11.72 -16.43
CA VAL A 133 20.91 -10.57 -15.51
C VAL A 133 21.70 -9.38 -16.00
N ILE A 134 21.02 -8.24 -16.12
CA ILE A 134 21.66 -6.96 -16.42
C ILE A 134 21.86 -6.13 -15.14
N LYS A 135 23.05 -5.53 -15.00
CA LYS A 135 23.30 -4.52 -13.96
C LYS A 135 22.97 -3.15 -14.54
N LEU A 136 21.97 -2.48 -13.97
CA LEU A 136 21.61 -1.13 -14.38
C LEU A 136 22.71 -0.13 -13.97
N PRO A 137 23.11 0.79 -14.86
CA PRO A 137 24.16 1.76 -14.55
C PRO A 137 23.67 2.93 -13.69
N PHE A 138 22.35 3.02 -13.42
CA PHE A 138 21.73 4.12 -12.68
C PHE A 138 20.84 3.59 -11.54
N LYS A 139 20.71 4.38 -10.47
CA LYS A 139 19.79 4.10 -9.37
C LYS A 139 18.52 4.95 -9.50
N TYR A 140 17.39 4.42 -9.07
CA TYR A 140 16.16 5.22 -8.91
C TYR A 140 16.28 6.07 -7.63
N PRO A 141 15.89 7.37 -7.63
CA PRO A 141 15.15 8.12 -8.65
C PRO A 141 16.02 8.95 -9.61
N GLU A 142 17.35 8.78 -9.66
CA GLU A 142 18.24 9.59 -10.51
C GLU A 142 17.85 9.56 -11.99
N CYS A 143 17.30 8.45 -12.47
CA CYS A 143 16.78 8.33 -13.84
C CYS A 143 15.46 9.09 -14.11
N MET A 144 14.76 9.53 -13.07
CA MET A 144 13.51 10.31 -13.15
C MET A 144 13.73 11.79 -12.84
N GLN A 145 14.92 12.17 -12.39
CA GLN A 145 15.30 13.58 -12.27
C GLN A 145 15.40 14.14 -13.69
N ALA A 146 14.52 15.08 -14.03
CA ALA A 146 14.76 15.93 -15.18
C ALA A 146 16.13 16.59 -14.96
N LYS A 147 17.06 16.43 -15.90
CA LYS A 147 18.26 17.25 -15.89
C LYS A 147 17.79 18.68 -16.12
N ASP A 148 17.74 19.48 -15.07
CA ASP A 148 17.59 20.92 -15.21
C ASP A 148 18.76 21.40 -16.06
N GLN A 149 18.46 21.72 -17.33
CA GLN A 149 19.41 22.38 -18.21
C GLN A 149 19.56 23.82 -17.72
N ILE A 150 20.73 24.13 -17.16
CA ILE A 150 21.29 25.48 -17.06
C ILE A 150 22.62 25.46 -17.79
#